data_AF-A0A9D6CDU3-F1
#
_entry.id   AF-A0A9D6CDU3-F1
#
_cell.length_a   1.000
_cell.length_b   1.000
_cell.length_c   1.000
_cell.angle_alpha   90.00
_cell.angle_beta   90.00
_cell.angle_gamma   90.00
#
_symmetry.space_group_name_H-M   'P 1'
#
loop_
_entity.id
_entity.type
_entity.pdbx_description
1 polymer ?
#
loop_
_entity_poly.entity_id
_entity_poly.type
_entity_poly.pdbx_seq_one_letter_code
_entity_poly.pdbx_strand_id
1 'polypeptide(L)'
;MEQFAKETLPVSLEEEMRRSYLDYAMSVIVGRALPDVRDGLKPVHRRVLFAMNELSNDWNKAYKKSARVVGDVIGKYHPHGDTAVYDTMVRMAQDFSLRYPLIDGQGNFGSVDGDNAAAMRYTEVRMARIAHELLADLDKETVDFGPNYDGSEHE
;
A
#
# COMPACT_ATOMS: atom_id res chain seq x y z
N MET A 1 -12.78 -36.71 -29.54
CA MET A 1 -12.22 -35.34 -29.56
C MET A 1 -13.24 -34.46 -28.90
N GLU A 2 -13.00 -34.06 -27.65
CA GLU A 2 -13.89 -33.15 -26.93
C GLU A 2 -13.94 -31.80 -27.66
N GLN A 3 -15.16 -31.33 -27.88
CA GLN A 3 -15.47 -30.11 -28.59
C GLN A 3 -15.14 -28.94 -27.65
N PHE A 4 -13.91 -28.43 -27.74
CA PHE A 4 -13.55 -27.14 -27.12
C PHE A 4 -14.57 -26.11 -27.60
N ALA A 5 -15.18 -25.38 -26.64
CA ALA A 5 -16.15 -24.33 -26.94
C ALA A 5 -15.53 -23.34 -27.95
N LYS A 6 -16.07 -23.37 -29.17
CA LYS A 6 -15.62 -22.58 -30.34
C LYS A 6 -16.41 -21.28 -30.50
N GLU A 7 -17.13 -20.85 -29.47
CA GLU A 7 -17.99 -19.68 -29.56
C GLU A 7 -17.16 -18.42 -29.30
N THR A 8 -16.67 -17.81 -30.38
CA THR A 8 -16.01 -16.50 -30.35
C THR A 8 -17.04 -15.42 -30.63
N LEU A 9 -17.30 -14.58 -29.63
CA LEU A 9 -18.15 -13.40 -29.82
C LEU A 9 -17.33 -12.33 -30.56
N PRO A 10 -17.79 -11.83 -31.73
CA PRO A 10 -17.12 -10.73 -32.40
C PRO A 10 -17.23 -9.47 -31.53
N VAL A 11 -16.09 -8.83 -31.25
CA VAL A 11 -16.03 -7.58 -30.48
C VAL A 11 -15.51 -6.46 -31.39
N SER A 12 -16.18 -5.31 -31.36
CA SER A 12 -15.70 -4.13 -32.06
C SER A 12 -14.41 -3.62 -31.43
N LEU A 13 -13.38 -3.39 -32.24
CA LEU A 13 -12.11 -2.83 -31.76
C LEU A 13 -12.30 -1.47 -31.08
N GLU A 14 -13.14 -0.61 -31.65
CA GLU A 14 -13.42 0.72 -31.10
C GLU A 14 -14.09 0.62 -29.72
N GLU A 15 -15.06 -0.28 -29.59
CA GLU A 15 -15.79 -0.49 -28.33
C GLU A 15 -14.88 -1.08 -27.25
N GLU A 16 -14.07 -2.09 -27.61
CA GLU A 16 -13.13 -2.71 -26.68
C GLU A 16 -12.06 -1.73 -26.22
N MET A 17 -11.50 -0.93 -27.15
CA MET A 17 -10.51 0.10 -26.81
C MET A 17 -11.10 1.14 -25.86
N ARG A 18 -12.32 1.61 -26.13
CA ARG A 18 -12.99 2.59 -25.27
C ARG A 18 -13.27 2.01 -23.88
N ARG A 19 -13.78 0.78 -23.79
CA ARG A 19 -14.10 0.13 -22.51
C ARG A 19 -12.84 -0.11 -21.70
N SER A 20 -11.86 -0.81 -22.27
CA SER A 20 -10.59 -1.12 -21.60
C SER A 20 -9.84 0.14 -21.14
N TYR A 21 -9.86 1.20 -21.96
CA TYR A 21 -9.25 2.48 -21.58
C TYR A 21 -9.97 3.13 -20.38
N LEU A 22 -11.31 3.17 -20.41
CA LEU A 22 -12.10 3.77 -19.33
C LEU A 22 -11.99 2.96 -18.02
N ASP A 23 -12.04 1.64 -18.09
CA ASP A 23 -11.91 0.76 -16.92
C ASP A 23 -10.55 0.95 -16.25
N TYR A 24 -9.48 0.95 -17.04
CA TYR A 24 -8.14 1.19 -16.53
C TYR A 24 -8.00 2.61 -15.96
N ALA A 25 -8.45 3.63 -16.69
CA ALA A 25 -8.38 5.02 -16.24
C ALA A 25 -9.12 5.22 -14.90
N MET A 26 -10.32 4.66 -14.77
CA MET A 26 -11.10 4.74 -13.53
C MET A 26 -10.40 4.01 -12.39
N SER A 27 -9.85 2.81 -12.63
CA SER A 27 -9.09 2.07 -11.63
C SER A 27 -7.87 2.86 -11.12
N VAL A 28 -7.21 3.60 -12.01
CA VAL A 28 -6.05 4.43 -11.66
C VAL A 28 -6.50 5.65 -10.85
N ILE A 29 -7.55 6.33 -11.27
CA ILE A 29 -8.03 7.56 -10.60
C ILE A 29 -8.48 7.24 -9.17
N VAL A 30 -9.35 6.23 -9.02
CA VAL A 30 -10.00 5.90 -7.73
C VAL A 30 -9.12 5.01 -6.86
N GLY A 31 -8.51 3.98 -7.45
CA GLY A 31 -7.83 2.92 -6.70
C GLY A 31 -6.31 3.10 -6.56
N ARG A 32 -5.72 4.19 -7.06
CA ARG A 32 -4.25 4.31 -7.09
C ARG A 32 -3.71 5.73 -6.93
N ALA A 33 -4.10 6.64 -7.81
CA ALA A 33 -3.36 7.88 -8.05
C ALA A 33 -3.71 8.98 -7.07
N LEU A 34 -5.00 9.15 -6.76
CA LEU A 34 -5.50 10.24 -5.92
C LEU A 34 -5.65 9.79 -4.46
N PRO A 35 -5.29 10.62 -3.48
CA PRO A 35 -5.60 10.36 -2.07
C PRO A 35 -7.09 10.60 -1.78
N ASP A 36 -7.59 9.97 -0.72
CA ASP A 36 -8.92 10.28 -0.18
C ASP A 36 -8.87 11.62 0.59
N VAL A 37 -9.93 12.42 0.50
CA VAL A 37 -10.01 13.74 1.16
C VAL A 37 -10.10 13.64 2.68
N ARG A 38 -10.60 12.52 3.21
CA ARG A 38 -10.87 12.34 4.65
C ARG A 38 -9.59 12.12 5.45
N ASP A 39 -8.63 11.39 4.89
CA ASP A 39 -7.37 11.04 5.56
C ASP A 39 -6.11 11.53 4.80
N GLY A 40 -6.25 11.98 3.55
CA GLY A 40 -5.13 12.40 2.71
C GLY A 40 -4.25 11.24 2.25
N LEU A 41 -4.68 9.99 2.40
CA LEU A 41 -3.89 8.80 2.11
C LEU A 41 -4.31 8.14 0.79
N LYS A 42 -3.30 7.64 0.06
CA LYS A 42 -3.50 6.72 -1.06
C LYS A 42 -3.68 5.29 -0.52
N PRO A 43 -4.28 4.37 -1.30
CA PRO A 43 -4.48 2.99 -0.85
C PRO A 43 -3.21 2.30 -0.34
N VAL A 44 -2.06 2.50 -1.00
CA VAL A 44 -0.78 1.91 -0.54
C VAL A 44 -0.32 2.46 0.81
N HIS A 45 -0.53 3.76 1.10
CA HIS A 45 -0.18 4.33 2.41
C HIS A 45 -1.04 3.72 3.51
N ARG A 46 -2.36 3.65 3.27
CA ARG A 46 -3.35 3.12 4.23
C ARG A 46 -3.05 1.65 4.56
N ARG A 47 -2.81 0.83 3.53
CA ARG A 47 -2.47 -0.59 3.68
C ARG A 47 -1.17 -0.83 4.44
N VAL A 48 -0.15 0.01 4.20
CA VAL A 48 1.12 -0.06 4.96
C VAL A 48 0.88 0.24 6.43
N LEU A 49 0.20 1.34 6.76
CA LEU A 49 -0.07 1.72 8.15
C LEU A 49 -0.97 0.69 8.85
N PHE A 50 -2.00 0.21 8.16
CA PHE A 50 -2.90 -0.82 8.68
C PHE A 50 -2.17 -2.14 8.95
N ALA A 51 -1.35 -2.63 8.00
CA ALA A 51 -0.54 -3.84 8.24
C ALA A 51 0.46 -3.66 9.39
N MET A 52 1.04 -2.46 9.55
CA MET A 52 1.92 -2.15 10.68
C MET A 52 1.16 -2.15 12.02
N ASN A 53 -0.10 -1.70 12.03
CA ASN A 53 -0.99 -1.78 13.18
C ASN A 53 -1.33 -3.22 13.56
N GLU A 54 -1.73 -4.04 12.58
CA GLU A 54 -2.02 -5.48 12.76
C GLU A 54 -0.79 -6.26 13.26
N LEU A 55 0.40 -5.88 12.79
CA LEU A 55 1.69 -6.41 13.28
C LEU A 55 2.08 -5.90 14.68
N SER A 56 1.26 -5.02 15.26
CA SER A 56 1.52 -4.27 16.48
C SER A 56 2.92 -3.66 16.49
N ASN A 57 3.30 -3.01 15.39
CA ASN A 57 4.62 -2.39 15.19
C ASN A 57 4.64 -0.94 15.69
N ASP A 58 4.32 -0.78 16.97
CA ASP A 58 4.12 0.51 17.61
C ASP A 58 5.41 1.31 17.83
N TRP A 59 5.27 2.63 18.02
CA TRP A 59 6.38 3.55 18.26
C TRP A 59 7.22 3.22 19.49
N ASN A 60 6.64 2.53 20.48
CA ASN A 60 7.31 2.15 21.74
C ASN A 60 7.88 0.73 21.71
N LYS A 61 7.81 0.03 20.57
CA LYS A 61 8.36 -1.31 20.37
C LYS A 61 9.68 -1.25 19.60
N ALA A 62 10.38 -2.38 19.58
CA ALA A 62 11.60 -2.54 18.78
C ALA A 62 11.27 -2.49 17.28
N TYR A 63 12.22 -1.97 16.50
CA TYR A 63 12.12 -1.95 15.05
C TYR A 63 11.98 -3.37 14.47
N LYS A 64 11.26 -3.49 13.35
CA LYS A 64 11.11 -4.74 12.59
C LYS A 64 11.74 -4.58 11.21
N LYS A 65 12.33 -5.67 10.68
CA LYS A 65 12.87 -5.68 9.31
C LYS A 65 11.83 -5.20 8.30
N SER A 66 12.22 -4.26 7.43
CA SER A 66 11.31 -3.71 6.40
C SER A 66 10.75 -4.81 5.50
N ALA A 67 11.57 -5.81 5.16
CA ALA A 67 11.14 -6.98 4.38
C ALA A 67 9.94 -7.73 4.99
N ARG A 68 9.82 -7.76 6.32
CA ARG A 68 8.67 -8.39 6.99
C ARG A 68 7.39 -7.59 6.78
N VAL A 69 7.46 -6.27 6.96
CA VAL A 69 6.29 -5.38 6.78
C VAL A 69 5.85 -5.39 5.31
N VAL A 70 6.79 -5.30 4.37
CA VAL A 70 6.51 -5.40 2.94
C VAL A 70 5.82 -6.72 2.60
N GLY A 71 6.33 -7.85 3.12
CA GLY A 71 5.76 -9.18 2.93
C GLY A 71 4.31 -9.29 3.40
N ASP A 72 4.00 -8.76 4.59
CA ASP A 72 2.64 -8.79 5.13
C ASP A 72 1.69 -7.90 4.33
N VAL A 73 2.14 -6.72 3.90
CA VAL A 73 1.35 -5.82 3.05
C VAL A 73 0.98 -6.47 1.72
N ILE A 74 1.97 -7.07 1.02
CA ILE A 74 1.70 -7.71 -0.28
C ILE A 74 0.87 -8.99 -0.14
N GLY A 75 1.09 -9.73 0.95
CA GLY A 75 0.44 -11.01 1.18
C GLY A 75 -1.03 -10.88 1.58
N LYS A 76 -1.44 -9.74 2.17
CA LYS A 76 -2.79 -9.56 2.70
C LYS A 76 -3.59 -8.47 2.00
N TYR A 77 -2.97 -7.34 1.66
CA TYR A 77 -3.73 -6.12 1.33
C TYR A 77 -3.37 -5.50 -0.02
N HIS A 78 -2.13 -5.64 -0.50
CA HIS A 78 -1.65 -4.94 -1.69
C HIS A 78 -1.08 -5.89 -2.76
N PRO A 79 -1.90 -6.40 -3.70
CA PRO A 79 -1.50 -7.43 -4.69
C PRO A 79 -0.68 -6.84 -5.84
N HIS A 80 0.34 -6.03 -5.52
CA HIS A 80 1.25 -5.37 -6.44
C HIS A 80 2.70 -5.56 -5.98
N GLY A 81 3.66 -5.06 -6.78
CA GLY A 81 5.08 -5.30 -6.55
C GLY A 81 5.58 -4.81 -5.18
N ASP A 82 6.45 -5.62 -4.58
CA ASP A 82 7.15 -5.34 -3.32
C ASP A 82 7.91 -4.01 -3.34
N THR A 83 8.49 -3.66 -4.49
CA THR A 83 9.25 -2.44 -4.72
C THR A 83 8.38 -1.20 -4.49
N ALA A 84 7.13 -1.19 -4.98
CA ALA A 84 6.23 -0.06 -4.80
C ALA A 84 5.85 0.14 -3.33
N VAL A 85 5.67 -0.96 -2.58
CA VAL A 85 5.40 -0.91 -1.14
C VAL A 85 6.63 -0.43 -0.38
N TYR A 86 7.81 -0.94 -0.69
CA TYR A 86 9.04 -0.54 -0.03
C TYR A 86 9.39 0.93 -0.28
N ASP A 87 9.33 1.39 -1.53
CA ASP A 87 9.60 2.79 -1.88
C ASP A 87 8.60 3.74 -1.20
N THR A 88 7.35 3.30 -1.07
CA THR A 88 6.33 4.01 -0.30
C THR A 88 6.73 4.14 1.17
N MET A 89 7.15 3.04 1.80
CA MET A 89 7.61 3.06 3.20
C MET A 89 8.85 3.94 3.36
N VAL A 90 9.80 3.86 2.43
CA VAL A 90 11.01 4.68 2.44
C VAL A 90 10.66 6.15 2.43
N ARG A 91 9.77 6.55 1.51
CA ARG A 91 9.32 7.95 1.41
C ARG A 91 8.60 8.43 2.67
N MET A 92 7.81 7.56 3.31
CA MET A 92 7.11 7.89 4.56
C MET A 92 8.02 8.01 5.78
N ALA A 93 9.27 7.55 5.68
CA ALA A 93 10.29 7.66 6.71
C ALA A 93 11.27 8.83 6.52
N GLN A 94 11.27 9.46 5.33
CA GLN A 94 12.17 10.58 5.01
C GLN A 94 11.61 11.92 5.50
N ASP A 95 12.30 12.55 6.45
CA ASP A 95 11.94 13.85 7.03
C ASP A 95 12.10 15.04 6.05
N PHE A 96 12.98 14.90 5.06
CA PHE A 96 13.10 15.86 3.95
C PHE A 96 12.02 15.68 2.88
N SER A 97 11.29 14.56 2.87
CA SER A 97 10.21 14.27 1.92
C SER A 97 8.82 14.63 2.48
N LEU A 98 8.62 14.44 3.78
CA LEU A 98 7.38 14.72 4.48
C LEU A 98 7.58 15.66 5.65
N ARG A 99 6.68 16.65 5.78
CA ARG A 99 6.66 17.56 6.93
C ARG A 99 6.50 16.82 8.27
N TYR A 100 5.73 15.73 8.27
CA TYR A 100 5.51 14.83 9.41
C TYR A 100 5.62 13.37 8.94
N PRO A 101 6.77 12.72 9.16
CA PRO A 101 6.93 11.29 8.84
C PRO A 101 5.95 10.42 9.62
N LEU A 102 5.40 9.42 8.94
CA LEU A 102 4.47 8.44 9.53
C LEU A 102 5.19 7.13 9.91
N ILE A 103 6.39 6.90 9.35
CA ILE A 103 7.24 5.78 9.67
C ILE A 103 8.51 6.29 10.35
N ASP A 104 8.93 5.62 11.41
CA ASP A 104 10.23 5.77 12.05
C ASP A 104 11.15 4.65 11.54
N GLY A 105 12.20 5.03 10.81
CA GLY A 105 13.12 4.11 10.14
C GLY A 105 14.52 4.09 10.77
N GLN A 106 15.11 2.91 10.86
CA GLN A 106 16.50 2.69 11.26
C GLN A 106 17.31 2.10 10.10
N GLY A 107 18.42 2.76 9.75
CA GLY A 107 19.29 2.37 8.64
C GLY A 107 19.40 3.47 7.58
N ASN A 108 19.90 3.12 6.39
CA ASN A 108 19.99 4.07 5.28
C ASN A 108 18.68 4.14 4.49
N PHE A 109 17.95 5.25 4.62
CA PHE A 109 16.70 5.56 3.92
C PHE A 109 16.88 6.58 2.78
N GLY A 110 18.11 6.76 2.29
CA GLY A 110 18.44 7.70 1.24
C GLY A 110 18.75 9.10 1.76
N SER A 111 19.07 10.00 0.83
CA SER A 111 19.52 11.37 1.14
C SER A 111 18.87 12.40 0.20
N VAL A 112 19.02 13.68 0.55
CA VAL A 112 18.61 14.80 -0.31
C VAL A 112 19.42 14.90 -1.60
N ASP A 113 20.60 14.26 -1.64
CA ASP A 113 21.50 14.24 -2.79
C ASP A 113 21.06 13.22 -3.87
N GLY A 114 19.98 12.47 -3.61
CA GLY A 114 19.42 11.49 -4.53
C GLY A 114 19.95 10.06 -4.31
N ASP A 115 20.62 9.81 -3.18
CA ASP A 115 21.01 8.44 -2.82
C ASP A 115 19.76 7.59 -2.53
N ASN A 116 19.71 6.41 -3.16
CA ASN A 116 18.65 5.44 -2.89
C ASN A 116 18.79 4.86 -1.48
N ALA A 117 17.65 4.45 -0.89
CA ALA A 117 17.66 3.67 0.33
C ALA A 117 18.41 2.34 0.16
N ALA A 118 18.95 1.82 1.26
CA ALA A 118 19.47 0.46 1.29
C ALA A 118 18.35 -0.55 1.02
N ALA A 119 18.71 -1.77 0.61
CA ALA A 119 17.73 -2.84 0.40
C ALA A 119 16.94 -3.15 1.68
N MET A 120 15.66 -3.55 1.53
CA MET A 120 14.72 -3.84 2.63
C MET A 120 15.18 -4.91 3.65
N ARG A 121 16.22 -5.68 3.32
CA ARG A 121 16.86 -6.65 4.24
C ARG A 121 17.76 -5.98 5.29
N TYR A 122 18.19 -4.75 5.04
CA TYR A 122 19.08 -3.99 5.92
C TYR A 122 18.35 -2.96 6.77
N THR A 123 17.27 -2.37 6.24
CA THR A 123 16.49 -1.36 6.95
C THR A 123 15.48 -1.99 7.91
N GLU A 124 15.17 -1.25 8.97
CA GLU A 124 14.15 -1.61 9.95
C GLU A 124 13.21 -0.44 10.17
N VAL A 125 11.96 -0.72 10.51
CA VAL A 125 10.90 0.28 10.66
C VAL A 125 9.99 -0.02 11.84
N ARG A 126 9.38 1.04 12.37
CA ARG A 126 8.19 1.02 13.22
C ARG A 126 7.32 2.23 12.91
N MET A 127 6.09 2.26 13.43
CA MET A 127 5.23 3.44 13.26
C MET A 127 5.81 4.63 14.02
N ALA A 128 5.79 5.81 13.40
CA ALA A 128 6.08 7.05 14.12
C ALA A 128 4.92 7.34 15.09
N ARG A 129 5.19 8.06 16.18
CA ARG A 129 4.17 8.34 17.21
C ARG A 129 2.92 9.04 16.66
N ILE A 130 3.07 9.90 15.64
CA ILE A 130 1.94 10.60 15.00
C ILE A 130 1.05 9.66 14.18
N ALA A 131 1.56 8.52 13.70
CA ALA A 131 0.77 7.57 12.93
C ALA A 131 -0.31 6.87 13.79
N HIS A 132 -0.09 6.76 15.10
CA HIS A 132 -1.12 6.27 16.04
C HIS A 132 -2.36 7.16 16.07
N GLU A 133 -2.21 8.48 15.86
CA GLU A 133 -3.36 9.40 15.81
C GLU A 133 -4.24 9.15 14.57
N LEU A 134 -3.67 8.63 13.48
CA LEU A 134 -4.42 8.27 12.27
C LEU A 134 -5.21 6.96 12.41
N LEU A 135 -4.80 6.11 13.34
CA LEU A 135 -5.33 4.75 13.55
C LEU A 135 -6.06 4.61 14.89
N ALA A 136 -6.19 5.71 15.63
CA ALA A 136 -6.84 5.72 16.92
C ALA A 136 -8.30 5.27 16.79
N ASP A 137 -8.76 4.46 17.75
CA ASP A 137 -10.15 4.02 17.85
C ASP A 137 -10.66 3.21 16.65
N LEU A 138 -9.77 2.60 15.87
CA LEU A 138 -10.14 1.73 14.74
C LEU A 138 -10.89 0.47 15.20
N ASP A 139 -10.64 0.02 16.42
CA ASP A 139 -11.30 -1.13 17.08
C ASP A 139 -12.71 -0.82 17.58
N LYS A 140 -13.16 0.44 17.48
CA LYS A 140 -14.46 0.91 17.99
C LYS A 140 -15.51 1.09 16.89
N GLU A 141 -15.41 0.32 15.81
CA GLU A 141 -16.36 0.38 14.68
C GLU A 141 -16.54 1.79 14.10
N THR A 142 -15.44 2.55 14.03
CA THR A 142 -15.46 3.96 13.59
C THR A 142 -15.41 4.14 12.07
N VAL A 143 -15.06 3.07 11.34
CA VAL A 143 -15.01 3.04 9.87
C VAL A 143 -15.55 1.70 9.36
N ASP A 144 -16.04 1.71 8.12
CA ASP A 144 -16.44 0.50 7.43
C ASP A 144 -15.21 -0.25 6.90
N PHE A 145 -15.19 -1.58 7.09
CA PHE A 145 -14.20 -2.47 6.50
C PHE A 145 -14.75 -3.14 5.24
N GLY A 146 -13.90 -3.31 4.23
CA GLY A 146 -14.18 -4.06 3.01
C GLY A 146 -13.39 -5.37 2.95
N PRO A 147 -13.82 -6.33 2.11
CA PRO A 147 -12.98 -7.50 1.82
C PRO A 147 -11.72 -7.07 1.08
N ASN A 148 -10.60 -7.72 1.36
CA ASN A 148 -9.37 -7.57 0.59
C ASN A 148 -9.53 -8.17 -0.84
N TYR A 149 -8.44 -8.16 -1.62
CA TYR A 149 -8.46 -8.53 -3.03
C TYR A 149 -8.87 -10.00 -3.32
N ASP A 150 -8.71 -10.92 -2.36
CA ASP A 150 -9.09 -12.34 -2.49
C ASP A 150 -10.24 -12.77 -1.54
N GLY A 151 -10.77 -11.83 -0.75
CA GLY A 151 -11.86 -12.04 0.20
C GLY A 151 -11.48 -12.84 1.46
N SER A 152 -10.19 -13.06 1.73
CA SER A 152 -9.73 -13.80 2.92
C SER A 152 -9.46 -12.92 4.15
N GLU A 153 -9.27 -11.62 3.93
CA GLU A 153 -8.97 -10.61 4.97
C GLU A 153 -9.89 -9.39 4.82
N HIS A 154 -9.84 -8.48 5.78
CA HIS A 154 -10.57 -7.20 5.74
C HIS A 154 -9.60 -6.02 5.77
N GLU A 155 -9.92 -4.94 5.04
CA GLU A 155 -9.15 -3.68 4.96
C GLU A 155 -10.01 -2.42 4.96
#